data_AF-A0A5E4LJQ4-F1
#
_entry.id   AF-A0A5E4LJQ4-F1
#
_cell.length_a   1.000
_cell.length_b   1.000
_cell.length_c   1.000
_cell.angle_alpha   90.00
_cell.angle_beta   90.00
_cell.angle_gamma   90.00
#
_symmetry.space_group_name_H-M   'P 1'
#
loop_
_entity.id
_entity.type
_entity.pdbx_description
1 polymer ?
#
loop_
_entity_poly.entity_id
_entity_poly.type
_entity_poly.pdbx_seq_one_letter_code
_entity_poly.pdbx_strand_id
1 'polypeptide(L)' 'MRERVNVFCETLQQIPVPFKSYDIKKVEGMDNIYRVRFGDFRVVYHIDELQHKIYIVKMERRENVYKK' A
#
# COMPACT_ATOMS: atom_id res chain seq x y z
N MET A 1 -0.63 11.58 9.40
CA MET A 1 -0.96 10.76 8.21
C MET A 1 0.03 11.00 7.07
N ARG A 2 0.13 12.23 6.54
CA ARG A 2 1.09 12.60 5.48
C ARG A 2 2.52 12.12 5.77
N GLU A 3 3.04 12.39 6.96
CA GLU A 3 4.40 11.99 7.35
C GLU A 3 4.64 10.48 7.27
N ARG A 4 3.70 9.67 7.78
CA ARG A 4 3.81 8.20 7.75
C ARG A 4 3.78 7.65 6.33
N VAL A 5 3.03 8.30 5.43
CA VAL A 5 2.96 7.91 4.02
C VAL A 5 4.25 8.28 3.30
N ASN A 6 4.86 9.44 3.60
CA ASN A 6 6.15 9.83 3.02
C ASN A 6 7.26 8.84 3.39
N VAL A 7 7.41 8.54 4.69
CA VAL A 7 8.40 7.55 5.18
C VAL A 7 8.15 6.17 4.56
N PHE A 8 6.88 5.80 4.36
CA PHE A 8 6.54 4.57 3.66
C PHE A 8 6.98 4.59 2.19
N CYS A 9 6.71 5.68 1.45
CA CYS A 9 7.16 5.83 0.07
C CYS A 9 8.69 5.77 -0.06
N GLU A 10 9.43 6.36 0.89
CA GLU A 10 10.89 6.23 0.96
C GLU A 10 11.32 4.78 1.20
N THR A 11 10.64 4.08 2.11
CA THR A 11 10.89 2.66 2.38
C THR A 11 10.67 1.82 1.11
N LEU A 12 9.60 2.11 0.36
CA LEU A 12 9.24 1.39 -0.86
C LEU A 12 10.29 1.50 -1.98
N GLN A 13 11.08 2.58 -2.01
CA GLN A 13 12.18 2.72 -2.96
C GLN A 13 13.30 1.71 -2.71
N GLN A 14 13.48 1.26 -1.47
CA GLN A 14 14.51 0.30 -1.08
C GLN A 14 13.97 -1.13 -1.01
N ILE A 15 12.75 -1.27 -0.45
CA ILE A 15 12.11 -2.57 -0.20
C ILE A 15 10.66 -2.46 -0.68
N PRO A 16 10.30 -3.02 -1.84
CA PRO A 16 8.95 -2.92 -2.39
C PRO A 16 7.85 -3.60 -1.55
N VAL A 17 8.22 -4.59 -0.72
CA VAL A 17 7.31 -5.30 0.19
C VAL A 17 7.88 -5.33 1.61
N PRO A 18 7.81 -4.23 2.38
CA PRO A 18 8.43 -4.13 3.71
C PRO A 18 7.55 -4.75 4.81
N PHE A 19 7.17 -6.03 4.64
CA PHE A 19 6.24 -6.76 5.53
C PHE A 19 6.73 -6.90 6.98
N LYS A 20 8.03 -6.75 7.22
CA LYS A 20 8.61 -6.78 8.58
C LYS A 20 8.27 -5.53 9.41
N SER A 21 8.06 -4.40 8.74
CA SER A 21 7.87 -3.09 9.39
C SER A 21 6.44 -2.56 9.25
N TYR A 22 5.67 -3.11 8.32
CA TYR A 22 4.33 -2.63 7.99
C TYR A 22 3.34 -3.81 7.88
N ASP A 23 2.08 -3.59 8.29
CA ASP A 23 0.97 -4.52 8.07
C ASP A 23 0.60 -4.55 6.58
N ILE A 24 1.40 -5.28 5.81
CA ILE A 24 1.27 -5.48 4.37
C ILE A 24 0.74 -6.88 4.11
N LYS A 25 -0.26 -6.95 3.24
CA LYS A 25 -0.77 -8.21 2.71
C LYS A 25 -0.89 -8.13 1.19
N LYS A 26 -0.52 -9.20 0.48
CA LYS A 26 -0.84 -9.37 -0.93
C LYS A 26 -2.36 -9.42 -1.09
N VAL A 27 -2.90 -8.82 -2.13
CA VAL A 27 -4.32 -8.94 -2.49
C VAL A 27 -4.51 -10.28 -3.21
N GLU A 28 -5.41 -11.10 -2.68
CA GLU A 28 -5.69 -12.42 -3.26
C GLU A 28 -6.26 -12.29 -4.68
N GLY A 29 -5.84 -13.19 -5.57
CA GLY A 29 -6.26 -13.21 -6.98
C GLY A 29 -5.70 -12.07 -7.84
N MET A 30 -4.79 -11.24 -7.30
CA MET A 30 -4.12 -10.18 -8.05
C MET A 30 -2.60 -10.33 -7.99
N ASP A 31 -1.95 -10.20 -9.14
CA ASP A 31 -0.50 -10.23 -9.22
C ASP A 31 0.10 -8.87 -8.89
N ASN A 32 1.16 -8.90 -8.09
CA ASN A 32 1.93 -7.73 -7.67
C ASN A 32 1.13 -6.58 -7.04
N ILE A 33 -0.09 -6.86 -6.56
CA ILE A 33 -0.91 -5.90 -5.81
C ILE A 33 -0.86 -6.21 -4.32
N TYR A 34 -0.56 -5.18 -3.53
CA TYR A 34 -0.40 -5.25 -2.10
C TYR A 34 -1.24 -4.17 -1.41
N ARG A 35 -1.61 -4.44 -0.16
CA ARG A 35 -2.30 -3.48 0.70
C ARG A 35 -1.55 -3.31 2.00
N VAL A 36 -1.26 -2.05 2.34
CA VAL A 36 -0.73 -1.65 3.65
C VAL A 36 -1.81 -0.97 4.50
N ARG A 37 -1.78 -1.19 5.82
CA ARG A 37 -2.65 -0.49 6.78
C ARG A 37 -1.91 0.58 7.56
N PHE A 38 -2.46 1.78 7.57
CA PHE A 38 -2.02 2.92 8.39
C PHE A 38 -3.11 3.31 9.37
N GLY A 39 -3.28 2.53 10.45
CA GLY A 39 -4.38 2.72 11.40
C GLY A 39 -5.73 2.60 10.69
N ASP A 40 -6.45 3.72 10.57
CA ASP A 40 -7.76 3.80 9.92
C ASP A 40 -7.70 3.97 8.40
N PHE A 41 -6.50 3.98 7.81
CA PHE A 41 -6.34 4.09 6.37
C PHE A 41 -5.78 2.81 5.76
N ARG A 42 -6.17 2.54 4.51
CA ARG A 42 -5.65 1.45 3.69
C ARG A 42 -5.10 2.05 2.40
N VAL A 43 -3.87 1.68 2.07
CA VAL A 43 -3.26 2.03 0.78
C VAL A 43 -3.08 0.73 0.00
N VAL A 44 -3.59 0.70 -1.23
CA VAL A 44 -3.38 -0.38 -2.19
C VAL A 44 -2.38 0.11 -3.22
N TYR A 45 -1.37 -0.69 -3.51
CA TYR A 45 -0.33 -0.36 -4.47
C TYR A 45 0.03 -1.57 -5.35
N HIS A 46 0.45 -1.28 -6.57
CA HIS A 46 0.92 -2.25 -7.56
C HIS A 46 2.43 -2.09 -7.77
N ILE A 47 3.15 -3.20 -7.84
CA ILE A 47 4.58 -3.24 -8.16
C ILE A 47 4.72 -3.66 -9.62
N ASP A 48 5.17 -2.74 -10.45
CA ASP A 48 5.58 -3.02 -11.83
C ASP A 48 7.06 -3.35 -11.84
N GLU A 49 7.36 -4.65 -11.84
CA GLU A 49 8.73 -5.17 -11.85
C GLU A 49 9.46 -4.86 -13.16
N LEU A 50 8.75 -4.79 -14.29
CA LEU A 50 9.35 -4.51 -15.59
C LEU A 50 9.83 -3.07 -15.69
N GLN A 51 9.04 -2.13 -15.16
CA GLN A 51 9.38 -0.71 -15.17
C GLN A 51 10.10 -0.24 -13.90
N HIS A 52 10.31 -1.12 -12.91
CA HIS A 52 10.79 -0.78 -11.57
C HIS A 52 10.00 0.37 -10.93
N LYS A 53 8.67 0.33 -11.06
CA LYS A 53 7.77 1.39 -10.56
C LYS A 53 6.77 0.84 -9.57
N ILE A 54 6.41 1.67 -8.61
CA ILE A 54 5.35 1.38 -7.65
C ILE A 54 4.23 2.40 -7.85
N TYR A 55 3.03 1.89 -8.12
CA TYR A 55 1.84 2.70 -8.36
C TYR A 55 0.90 2.62 -7.17
N ILE A 56 0.54 3.76 -6.59
CA ILE A 56 -0.53 3.82 -5.60
C ILE A 56 -1.87 3.75 -6.33
N VAL A 57 -2.58 2.64 -6.17
CA VAL A 57 -3.86 2.37 -6.83
C VAL A 57 -5.00 3.07 -6.10
N LYS A 58 -5.02 2.98 -4.76
CA LYS A 58 -6.08 3.62 -3.97
C LYS A 58 -5.63 3.91 -2.54
N MET A 59 -6.17 4.98 -1.97
CA MET A 59 -6.02 5.32 -0.56
C MET A 59 -7.40 5.58 0.05
N GLU A 60 -7.81 4.75 1.00
CA GLU A 60 -9.15 4.80 1.59
C GLU A 60 -9.14 4.83 3.10
N ARG A 61 -10.10 5.55 3.68
CA ARG A 61 -10.44 5.44 5.11
C ARG A 61 -11.29 4.20 5.34
N ARG A 62 -11.05 3.52 6.46
CA ARG A 62 -11.73 2.30 6.91
C ARG A 62 -13.23 2.53 7.15
N GLU A 63 -13.65 3.77 7.34
CA GLU A 63 -15.04 4.16 7.64
C GLU A 63 -15.97 4.10 6.41
N ASN A 64 -15.48 3.87 5.19
CA ASN A 64 -16.31 3.97 3.99
C ASN A 64 -16.70 2.60 3.37
N VAL A 65 -17.20 1.67 4.20
CA VAL A 65 -17.81 0.42 3.71
C VAL A 65 -19.35 0.51 3.61
N TYR A 66 -19.98 1.55 4.17
CA TYR A 66 -21.40 1.83 3.93
C TYR A 66 -21.64 3.33 3.72
N LYS A 67 -21.65 3.76 2.46
CA LYS A 67 -22.57 4.82 2.04
C LYS A 67 -23.55 4.19 1.05
N LYS A 68 -24.81 4.19 1.48
CA LYS A 68 -26.00 3.76 0.75
C LYS A 68 -26.26 4.68 -0.44
#